data_AF-A0A3D2C3K4-F1
#
_entry.id   AF-A0A3D2C3K4-F1
#
_cell.length_a   1.000
_cell.length_b   1.000
_cell.length_c   1.000
_cell.angle_alpha   90.00
_cell.angle_beta   90.00
_cell.angle_gamma   90.00
#
_symmetry.space_group_name_H-M   'P 1'
#
loop_
_entity.id
_entity.type
_entity.pdbx_description
1 polymer ?
#
loop_
_entity_poly.entity_id
_entity_poly.type
_entity_poly.pdbx_seq_one_letter_code
_entity_poly.pdbx_strand_id
1 'polypeptide(L)'
;DNDCDGEINEADANTDPETMGVWYVDADGDGYGEPFRSATSCDRPVDDDTWVADGTDCDDADSDTHPGAAHLESGLDGLCTRDRDQDGFGDSSTGRPFVAGTDCDDSEASVYPRTAEDCDGPEELPCEPCDGVDTDCTGGVGIDEIDLDGDLWVECSLEDGEWLGDAAIQGGGDCAPSNAARFPGADEVCNDADDDCDSLVDEDEALDVETFSLDQDGDGYSDGTTLVTACSAPSGYVAFGPGIQTDCDDSTASVSPEAEERCNSIDDDCDGTIDEASATDAPSWYVDSDDDGYGSTVVLGVACTEITGGSSLSTDCNDGRADVSPGATETCTGFDDDCDGLIDDDDPSLVSNAGWYFDSDGDGFGDAASPGNFCAERSGFAQDNQDCDDRDSAVHPDATEICRNGLDDDCDDSPGECDASGTQGLAGADGLYSGATGLVSAGAAVALFDVNEDDIGDVVIGAINARSDGDEVGGAYVFFGPATGVFDLEDADLAILGDSEGEELGGTLEGGQDLDGDGSADFLVSGCAPVTASDSAGRVLLFLGPVTAASLTPSDASATFSGSAQDDATGCAVAIGDTTDDGLADLIVGAPGVDSGVTDNGSVYILHGPVSTAAFS
;
A
#
# COMPACT_ATOMS: atom_id res chain seq x y z
N ASP A 1 -101.91 47.83 -86.63
CA ASP A 1 -100.78 48.17 -87.49
C ASP A 1 -100.34 46.85 -88.10
N ASN A 2 -100.59 46.65 -89.40
CA ASN A 2 -100.28 45.39 -90.08
C ASN A 2 -98.91 45.48 -90.80
N ASP A 3 -98.21 46.59 -90.66
CA ASP A 3 -96.98 46.97 -91.35
C ASP A 3 -95.88 47.52 -90.39
N CYS A 4 -96.14 47.49 -89.08
CA CYS A 4 -95.20 47.75 -87.99
C CYS A 4 -94.59 49.16 -87.99
N ASP A 5 -95.33 50.15 -88.47
CA ASP A 5 -94.92 51.57 -88.57
C ASP A 5 -95.39 52.45 -87.39
N GLY A 6 -96.22 51.91 -86.51
CA GLY A 6 -96.79 52.57 -85.34
C GLY A 6 -98.12 53.30 -85.58
N GLU A 7 -98.74 53.23 -86.76
CA GLU A 7 -99.99 53.92 -87.10
C GLU A 7 -101.19 52.96 -87.35
N ILE A 8 -102.38 53.28 -86.82
CA ILE A 8 -103.59 52.41 -86.85
C ILE A 8 -104.59 52.80 -87.96
N ASN A 9 -104.18 52.73 -89.24
CA ASN A 9 -105.09 52.94 -90.37
C ASN A 9 -105.11 51.74 -91.36
N GLU A 10 -106.29 51.18 -91.64
CA GLU A 10 -106.43 49.97 -92.48
C GLU A 10 -106.52 50.29 -93.99
N ALA A 11 -105.44 50.83 -94.58
CA ALA A 11 -105.43 51.16 -96.01
C ALA A 11 -104.06 51.25 -96.72
N ASP A 12 -103.00 50.57 -96.28
CA ASP A 12 -101.79 50.36 -97.10
C ASP A 12 -101.56 48.86 -97.39
N ALA A 13 -101.11 48.57 -98.62
CA ALA A 13 -100.87 47.25 -99.17
C ALA A 13 -99.36 46.92 -99.29
N ASN A 14 -98.48 47.74 -98.74
CA ASN A 14 -97.05 47.48 -98.66
C ASN A 14 -96.66 47.06 -97.23
N THR A 15 -96.63 45.75 -96.97
CA THR A 15 -95.91 45.18 -95.82
C THR A 15 -94.42 45.49 -96.01
N ASP A 16 -93.78 46.13 -95.03
CA ASP A 16 -92.32 46.19 -94.95
C ASP A 16 -91.82 44.94 -94.21
N PRO A 17 -91.29 43.94 -94.91
CA PRO A 17 -90.82 42.72 -94.26
C PRO A 17 -89.59 42.93 -93.39
N GLU A 18 -88.94 44.11 -93.40
CA GLU A 18 -87.72 44.38 -92.61
C GLU A 18 -88.00 44.86 -91.17
N THR A 19 -89.25 45.18 -90.80
CA THR A 19 -89.64 45.63 -89.44
C THR A 19 -90.43 44.60 -88.63
N MET A 20 -90.77 43.46 -89.21
CA MET A 20 -91.52 42.41 -88.52
C MET A 20 -90.60 41.50 -87.69
N GLY A 21 -90.87 41.38 -86.38
CA GLY A 21 -90.22 40.41 -85.50
C GLY A 21 -90.82 39.00 -85.67
N VAL A 22 -89.98 37.99 -85.52
CA VAL A 22 -90.45 36.60 -85.34
C VAL A 22 -90.46 36.30 -83.85
N TRP A 23 -91.63 35.90 -83.35
CA TRP A 23 -91.82 35.48 -81.96
C TRP A 23 -92.05 33.99 -81.93
N TYR A 24 -91.47 33.30 -80.96
CA TYR A 24 -91.56 31.86 -80.77
C TYR A 24 -92.33 31.59 -79.47
N VAL A 25 -93.19 30.58 -79.47
CA VAL A 25 -93.87 30.13 -78.25
C VAL A 25 -92.79 29.63 -77.29
N ASP A 26 -92.93 29.92 -76.00
CA ASP A 26 -92.07 29.49 -74.89
C ASP A 26 -93.00 28.85 -73.85
N ALA A 27 -93.20 27.53 -73.93
CA ALA A 27 -94.24 26.85 -73.14
C ALA A 27 -93.78 26.42 -71.74
N ASP A 28 -92.48 26.29 -71.48
CA ASP A 28 -91.93 25.95 -70.16
C ASP A 28 -91.44 27.17 -69.35
N GLY A 29 -91.26 28.33 -70.01
CA GLY A 29 -91.01 29.62 -69.39
C GLY A 29 -89.53 29.91 -69.12
N ASP A 30 -88.60 29.22 -69.78
CA ASP A 30 -87.16 29.40 -69.59
C ASP A 30 -86.56 30.61 -70.35
N GLY A 31 -87.35 31.20 -71.26
CA GLY A 31 -86.97 32.38 -72.04
C GLY A 31 -86.47 32.08 -73.46
N TYR A 32 -86.37 30.81 -73.84
CA TYR A 32 -86.14 30.30 -75.19
C TYR A 32 -87.45 29.75 -75.74
N GLY A 33 -87.64 29.82 -77.06
CA GLY A 33 -88.90 29.40 -77.67
C GLY A 33 -88.73 28.43 -78.82
N GLU A 34 -89.73 27.58 -79.02
CA GLU A 34 -89.73 26.54 -80.05
C GLU A 34 -89.63 27.11 -81.49
N PRO A 35 -88.59 26.76 -82.28
CA PRO A 35 -88.35 27.32 -83.61
C PRO A 35 -89.47 27.05 -84.63
N PHE A 36 -90.28 26.02 -84.39
CA PHE A 36 -91.31 25.57 -85.32
C PHE A 36 -92.72 26.09 -85.01
N ARG A 37 -92.95 26.73 -83.87
CA ARG A 37 -94.20 27.45 -83.58
C ARG A 37 -93.89 28.92 -83.37
N SER A 38 -93.74 29.60 -84.51
CA SER A 38 -93.48 31.02 -84.59
C SER A 38 -94.67 31.81 -85.13
N ALA A 39 -94.87 33.03 -84.65
CA ALA A 39 -95.76 34.02 -85.23
C ALA A 39 -94.95 35.27 -85.64
N THR A 40 -95.25 35.81 -86.82
CA THR A 40 -94.62 37.04 -87.30
C THR A 40 -95.54 38.22 -87.00
N SER A 41 -95.11 39.13 -86.12
CA SER A 41 -95.89 40.27 -85.65
C SER A 41 -94.96 41.40 -85.18
N CYS A 42 -95.46 42.64 -85.23
CA CYS A 42 -94.71 43.82 -84.79
C CYS A 42 -94.45 43.79 -83.28
N ASP A 43 -95.51 43.56 -82.51
CA ASP A 43 -95.47 43.40 -81.08
C ASP A 43 -95.60 41.92 -80.73
N ARG A 44 -95.06 41.57 -79.55
CA ARG A 44 -95.21 40.24 -78.97
C ARG A 44 -96.70 39.85 -78.93
N PRO A 45 -97.09 38.68 -79.46
CA PRO A 45 -98.48 38.25 -79.42
C PRO A 45 -99.03 38.25 -77.99
N VAL A 46 -100.30 38.65 -77.86
CA VAL A 46 -100.99 38.72 -76.57
C VAL A 46 -102.18 37.75 -76.62
N ASP A 47 -101.88 36.48 -76.48
CA ASP A 47 -102.83 35.38 -76.39
C ASP A 47 -102.52 34.50 -75.17
N ASP A 48 -103.05 33.27 -75.13
CA ASP A 48 -102.90 32.35 -74.00
C ASP A 48 -101.51 31.69 -73.96
N ASP A 49 -100.71 31.82 -75.02
CA ASP A 49 -99.34 31.31 -75.10
C ASP A 49 -98.34 32.38 -74.64
N THR A 50 -97.22 31.97 -74.06
CA THR A 50 -96.06 32.83 -73.75
C THR A 50 -95.13 32.86 -74.95
N TRP A 51 -94.57 34.04 -75.25
CA TRP A 51 -93.76 34.26 -76.45
C TRP A 51 -92.43 34.94 -76.12
N VAL A 52 -91.38 34.55 -76.83
CA VAL A 52 -90.02 35.10 -76.72
C VAL A 52 -89.42 35.38 -78.10
N ALA A 53 -88.36 36.19 -78.13
CA ALA A 53 -87.69 36.57 -79.37
C ALA A 53 -86.60 35.56 -79.79
N ASP A 54 -86.09 34.78 -78.83
CA ASP A 54 -85.10 33.75 -79.10
C ASP A 54 -85.79 32.44 -79.46
N GLY A 55 -85.60 31.96 -80.68
CA GLY A 55 -86.25 30.75 -81.20
C GLY A 55 -85.36 29.52 -81.18
N THR A 56 -84.40 29.46 -80.24
CA THR A 56 -83.34 28.44 -80.24
C THR A 56 -83.61 27.27 -79.31
N ASP A 57 -84.77 27.22 -78.67
CA ASP A 57 -85.13 26.13 -77.77
C ASP A 57 -85.20 24.80 -78.52
N CYS A 58 -84.55 23.79 -77.94
CA CYS A 58 -84.62 22.44 -78.45
C CYS A 58 -85.72 21.60 -77.83
N ASP A 59 -86.18 21.88 -76.60
CA ASP A 59 -87.24 21.14 -75.91
C ASP A 59 -88.11 22.05 -75.03
N ASP A 60 -89.01 22.79 -75.69
CA ASP A 60 -89.98 23.76 -75.14
C ASP A 60 -91.03 23.18 -74.16
N ALA A 61 -90.79 21.98 -73.64
CA ALA A 61 -91.57 21.36 -72.58
C ALA A 61 -90.73 21.11 -71.30
N ASP A 62 -89.47 21.50 -71.30
CA ASP A 62 -88.46 21.18 -70.30
C ASP A 62 -87.51 22.37 -70.09
N SER A 63 -87.81 23.19 -69.07
CA SER A 63 -87.09 24.44 -68.77
C SER A 63 -85.62 24.26 -68.43
N ASP A 64 -85.18 23.03 -68.20
CA ASP A 64 -83.79 22.70 -67.91
C ASP A 64 -83.01 22.41 -69.22
N THR A 65 -83.67 22.42 -70.40
CA THR A 65 -83.13 21.94 -71.68
C THR A 65 -83.13 23.02 -72.77
N HIS A 66 -82.15 23.92 -72.72
CA HIS A 66 -82.00 24.99 -73.70
C HIS A 66 -80.53 25.27 -74.06
N PRO A 67 -80.25 26.07 -75.11
CA PRO A 67 -78.89 26.54 -75.36
C PRO A 67 -78.38 27.37 -74.18
N GLY A 68 -77.26 26.95 -73.60
CA GLY A 68 -76.65 27.63 -72.45
C GLY A 68 -77.16 27.20 -71.07
N ALA A 69 -77.92 26.09 -70.96
CA ALA A 69 -78.25 25.50 -69.66
C ALA A 69 -76.96 25.13 -68.88
N ALA A 70 -76.01 24.47 -69.55
CA ALA A 70 -74.69 24.14 -69.00
C ALA A 70 -73.67 25.31 -69.15
N HIS A 71 -73.97 26.46 -68.55
CA HIS A 71 -73.20 27.70 -68.71
C HIS A 71 -71.78 27.67 -68.12
N LEU A 72 -71.44 26.68 -67.29
CA LEU A 72 -70.10 26.50 -66.74
C LEU A 72 -69.24 25.57 -67.60
N GLU A 73 -69.82 24.90 -68.60
CA GLU A 73 -69.10 23.98 -69.48
C GLU A 73 -68.57 24.67 -70.74
N SER A 74 -67.28 24.96 -70.70
CA SER A 74 -66.61 25.64 -71.81
C SER A 74 -66.79 24.89 -73.14
N GLY A 75 -67.40 25.56 -74.13
CA GLY A 75 -67.62 25.01 -75.46
C GLY A 75 -69.01 24.43 -75.71
N LEU A 76 -69.91 24.46 -74.72
CA LEU A 76 -71.31 24.02 -74.86
C LEU A 76 -72.33 25.18 -74.84
N ASP A 77 -71.92 26.42 -74.55
CA ASP A 77 -72.76 27.65 -74.45
C ASP A 77 -73.77 27.92 -75.59
N GLY A 78 -73.58 27.34 -76.77
CA GLY A 78 -74.47 27.52 -77.94
C GLY A 78 -75.05 26.21 -78.48
N LEU A 79 -74.85 25.11 -77.77
CA LEU A 79 -75.45 23.82 -78.04
C LEU A 79 -76.60 23.63 -77.05
N CYS A 80 -77.60 22.86 -77.46
CA CYS A 80 -78.67 22.53 -76.54
C CYS A 80 -78.19 21.48 -75.54
N THR A 81 -78.15 21.85 -74.27
CA THR A 81 -77.74 21.01 -73.15
C THR A 81 -78.90 20.90 -72.17
N ARG A 82 -78.85 19.93 -71.27
CA ARG A 82 -79.79 19.82 -70.15
C ARG A 82 -79.04 19.99 -68.84
N ASP A 83 -79.59 20.72 -67.88
CA ASP A 83 -79.02 20.92 -66.54
C ASP A 83 -80.15 20.73 -65.50
N ARG A 84 -80.28 19.51 -64.95
CA ARG A 84 -81.46 19.09 -64.17
C ARG A 84 -81.39 19.53 -62.70
N ASP A 85 -80.20 19.60 -62.15
CA ASP A 85 -79.96 19.97 -60.75
C ASP A 85 -79.50 21.44 -60.60
N GLN A 86 -79.34 22.13 -61.73
CA GLN A 86 -79.11 23.58 -61.85
C GLN A 86 -77.77 24.02 -61.27
N ASP A 87 -76.77 23.16 -61.40
CA ASP A 87 -75.40 23.44 -60.95
C ASP A 87 -74.57 24.19 -62.00
N GLY A 88 -75.08 24.29 -63.23
CA GLY A 88 -74.45 24.94 -64.37
C GLY A 88 -73.60 24.01 -65.26
N PHE A 89 -73.53 22.71 -64.94
CA PHE A 89 -72.95 21.65 -65.74
C PHE A 89 -74.04 20.84 -66.43
N GLY A 90 -73.71 20.22 -67.57
CA GLY A 90 -74.69 19.56 -68.40
C GLY A 90 -74.79 18.07 -68.07
N ASP A 91 -76.02 17.56 -68.02
CA ASP A 91 -76.38 16.16 -67.82
C ASP A 91 -75.46 15.22 -68.63
N SER A 92 -74.84 14.23 -67.99
CA SER A 92 -73.95 13.26 -68.69
C SER A 92 -74.67 12.43 -69.74
N SER A 93 -76.00 12.37 -69.67
CA SER A 93 -76.83 11.55 -70.55
C SER A 93 -77.03 12.22 -71.93
N THR A 94 -76.80 11.49 -73.02
CA THR A 94 -77.16 12.00 -74.36
C THR A 94 -78.64 11.71 -74.65
N GLY A 95 -79.44 12.74 -74.91
CA GLY A 95 -80.83 12.61 -75.38
C GLY A 95 -81.09 13.45 -76.62
N ARG A 96 -81.95 13.02 -77.56
CA ARG A 96 -82.49 14.00 -78.54
C ARG A 96 -83.59 14.76 -77.81
N PRO A 97 -83.55 16.11 -77.72
CA PRO A 97 -82.88 17.02 -78.66
C PRO A 97 -81.59 17.74 -78.15
N PHE A 98 -81.04 17.37 -77.00
CA PHE A 98 -79.85 17.98 -76.39
C PHE A 98 -78.54 17.19 -76.65
N VAL A 99 -77.39 17.73 -76.24
CA VAL A 99 -76.09 17.04 -76.19
C VAL A 99 -75.73 16.81 -74.74
N ALA A 100 -75.03 15.70 -74.46
CA ALA A 100 -74.53 15.44 -73.11
C ALA A 100 -73.47 16.47 -72.71
N GLY A 101 -73.54 16.92 -71.47
CA GLY A 101 -72.46 17.62 -70.79
C GLY A 101 -71.55 16.65 -70.05
N THR A 102 -70.97 17.12 -68.95
CA THR A 102 -69.95 16.42 -68.17
C THR A 102 -70.37 16.12 -66.73
N ASP A 103 -71.48 16.67 -66.22
CA ASP A 103 -72.03 16.34 -64.90
C ASP A 103 -72.28 14.83 -64.74
N CYS A 104 -71.67 14.21 -63.74
CA CYS A 104 -71.73 12.75 -63.56
C CYS A 104 -72.85 12.28 -62.62
N ASP A 105 -73.49 13.18 -61.86
CA ASP A 105 -74.71 12.87 -61.10
C ASP A 105 -75.74 13.98 -61.27
N ASP A 106 -76.51 13.85 -62.35
CA ASP A 106 -77.62 14.72 -62.76
C ASP A 106 -78.78 14.90 -61.73
N SER A 107 -78.60 14.48 -60.49
CA SER A 107 -79.56 14.62 -59.40
C SER A 107 -79.01 15.34 -58.17
N GLU A 108 -77.70 15.62 -58.11
CA GLU A 108 -77.04 16.23 -56.96
C GLU A 108 -76.07 17.35 -57.37
N ALA A 109 -76.51 18.59 -57.16
CA ALA A 109 -75.82 19.82 -57.61
C ALA A 109 -74.43 20.05 -57.00
N SER A 110 -73.93 19.15 -56.16
CA SER A 110 -72.58 19.19 -55.60
C SER A 110 -71.59 18.25 -56.30
N VAL A 111 -72.05 17.35 -57.17
CA VAL A 111 -71.25 16.28 -57.78
C VAL A 111 -71.06 16.55 -59.27
N TYR A 112 -69.92 17.14 -59.63
CA TYR A 112 -69.63 17.48 -61.03
C TYR A 112 -68.12 17.58 -61.29
N PRO A 113 -67.66 17.45 -62.55
CA PRO A 113 -66.24 17.48 -62.85
C PRO A 113 -65.60 18.83 -62.56
N ARG A 114 -64.74 18.89 -61.54
CA ARG A 114 -63.90 20.07 -61.23
C ARG A 114 -62.49 19.87 -61.76
N THR A 115 -61.84 20.94 -62.25
CA THR A 115 -60.42 20.87 -62.63
C THR A 115 -59.53 20.98 -61.38
N ALA A 116 -58.74 19.94 -61.14
CA ALA A 116 -57.90 19.66 -59.96
C ALA A 116 -56.68 20.58 -59.71
N GLU A 117 -56.76 21.89 -59.92
CA GLU A 117 -55.67 22.82 -59.56
C GLU A 117 -56.10 23.87 -58.53
N ASP A 118 -56.41 23.47 -57.28
CA ASP A 118 -56.09 24.24 -56.06
C ASP A 118 -56.55 23.48 -54.79
N CYS A 119 -55.66 22.69 -54.17
CA CYS A 119 -55.95 22.00 -52.89
C CYS A 119 -55.09 22.49 -51.71
N ASP A 120 -54.35 23.61 -51.85
CA ASP A 120 -53.42 24.11 -50.83
C ASP A 120 -53.55 25.64 -50.60
N GLY A 121 -54.79 26.17 -50.50
CA GLY A 121 -55.06 27.62 -50.37
C GLY A 121 -56.16 27.99 -49.36
N PRO A 122 -55.97 29.03 -48.51
CA PRO A 122 -56.91 29.39 -47.44
C PRO A 122 -58.13 30.25 -47.88
N GLU A 123 -58.32 30.52 -49.16
CA GLU A 123 -59.49 31.28 -49.67
C GLU A 123 -59.99 30.74 -51.03
N GLU A 124 -60.44 29.48 -51.13
CA GLU A 124 -61.38 28.97 -52.16
C GLU A 124 -61.82 27.51 -51.84
N LEU A 125 -62.93 27.05 -52.44
CA LEU A 125 -63.83 25.95 -52.03
C LEU A 125 -63.19 24.53 -51.99
N PRO A 126 -63.72 23.57 -51.20
CA PRO A 126 -63.00 22.36 -50.74
C PRO A 126 -62.79 21.28 -51.81
N CYS A 127 -61.68 20.54 -51.67
CA CYS A 127 -61.36 19.29 -52.39
C CYS A 127 -62.33 18.15 -51.99
N GLU A 128 -62.24 17.00 -52.67
CA GLU A 128 -62.99 15.77 -52.37
C GLU A 128 -63.13 15.58 -50.84
N PRO A 129 -64.35 15.72 -50.28
CA PRO A 129 -64.57 15.52 -48.86
C PRO A 129 -64.39 14.03 -48.54
N CYS A 130 -63.72 13.73 -47.42
CA CYS A 130 -63.62 12.38 -46.91
C CYS A 130 -64.97 11.86 -46.38
N ASP A 131 -65.92 11.59 -47.28
CA ASP A 131 -67.26 11.11 -47.00
C ASP A 131 -67.62 9.80 -47.74
N GLY A 132 -66.68 9.26 -48.52
CA GLY A 132 -66.86 8.01 -49.24
C GLY A 132 -67.73 8.14 -50.49
N VAL A 133 -67.92 9.36 -51.01
CA VAL A 133 -68.62 9.65 -52.26
C VAL A 133 -67.65 10.32 -53.25
N ASP A 134 -67.62 9.85 -54.50
CA ASP A 134 -66.89 10.50 -55.61
C ASP A 134 -67.66 11.75 -56.05
N THR A 135 -67.25 12.88 -55.51
CA THR A 135 -67.83 14.23 -55.70
C THR A 135 -67.19 15.01 -56.84
N ASP A 136 -66.04 14.56 -57.37
CA ASP A 136 -65.30 15.26 -58.44
C ASP A 136 -65.37 14.59 -59.82
N CYS A 137 -66.09 13.47 -59.93
CA CYS A 137 -66.35 12.74 -61.17
C CYS A 137 -65.09 12.20 -61.86
N THR A 138 -63.97 12.05 -61.15
CA THR A 138 -62.72 11.51 -61.73
C THR A 138 -62.65 9.98 -61.72
N GLY A 139 -63.64 9.32 -61.11
CA GLY A 139 -63.85 7.89 -61.21
C GLY A 139 -63.25 7.12 -60.04
N GLY A 140 -63.94 7.19 -58.90
CA GLY A 140 -63.66 6.49 -57.65
C GLY A 140 -63.34 7.45 -56.51
N VAL A 141 -63.63 7.06 -55.28
CA VAL A 141 -63.14 7.75 -54.08
C VAL A 141 -61.62 7.58 -53.98
N GLY A 142 -60.92 8.60 -53.48
CA GLY A 142 -59.48 8.57 -53.27
C GLY A 142 -59.03 7.35 -52.45
N ILE A 143 -57.79 6.89 -52.64
CA ILE A 143 -57.25 5.76 -51.86
C ILE A 143 -57.25 6.06 -50.34
N ASP A 144 -57.24 7.33 -49.97
CA ASP A 144 -57.18 7.82 -48.59
C ASP A 144 -58.54 7.68 -47.86
N GLU A 145 -59.61 7.30 -48.59
CA GLU A 145 -60.98 7.04 -48.07
C GLU A 145 -61.37 5.57 -48.07
N ILE A 146 -60.51 4.68 -48.59
CA ILE A 146 -60.78 3.26 -48.69
C ILE A 146 -59.92 2.52 -47.68
N ASP A 147 -60.57 1.73 -46.82
CA ASP A 147 -59.89 0.73 -46.01
C ASP A 147 -59.31 -0.38 -46.91
N LEU A 148 -58.02 -0.25 -47.25
CA LEU A 148 -57.34 -1.09 -48.23
C LEU A 148 -56.88 -2.44 -47.65
N ASP A 149 -56.66 -2.52 -46.34
CA ASP A 149 -56.07 -3.68 -45.68
C ASP A 149 -57.02 -4.38 -44.69
N GLY A 150 -58.15 -3.76 -44.35
CA GLY A 150 -59.26 -4.32 -43.61
C GLY A 150 -59.18 -4.12 -42.09
N ASP A 151 -58.43 -3.14 -41.59
CA ASP A 151 -58.36 -2.82 -40.16
C ASP A 151 -59.43 -1.81 -39.68
N LEU A 152 -60.27 -1.34 -40.60
CA LEU A 152 -61.33 -0.35 -40.38
C LEU A 152 -60.83 1.08 -40.14
N TRP A 153 -59.55 1.39 -40.41
CA TRP A 153 -59.01 2.74 -40.39
C TRP A 153 -58.72 3.24 -41.81
N VAL A 154 -58.70 4.57 -41.97
CA VAL A 154 -58.40 5.26 -43.23
C VAL A 154 -57.60 6.54 -42.92
N GLU A 155 -56.79 7.00 -43.87
CA GLU A 155 -55.85 8.12 -43.67
C GLU A 155 -56.57 9.45 -43.33
N CYS A 156 -57.78 9.64 -43.86
CA CYS A 156 -58.60 10.82 -43.61
C CYS A 156 -58.76 11.17 -42.12
N SER A 157 -58.61 12.45 -41.77
CA SER A 157 -58.86 12.97 -40.43
C SER A 157 -60.35 13.21 -40.17
N LEU A 158 -60.83 12.92 -38.96
CA LEU A 158 -62.19 13.25 -38.52
C LEU A 158 -62.37 14.78 -38.40
N GLU A 159 -63.19 15.40 -39.25
CA GLU A 159 -63.65 16.78 -39.02
C GLU A 159 -64.73 16.80 -37.93
N ASP A 160 -64.51 17.62 -36.90
CA ASP A 160 -65.44 17.83 -35.76
C ASP A 160 -65.92 16.55 -35.02
N GLY A 161 -65.22 15.42 -35.22
CA GLY A 161 -65.47 14.14 -34.53
C GLY A 161 -66.67 13.34 -35.06
N GLU A 162 -67.21 13.69 -36.23
CA GLU A 162 -68.29 12.95 -36.87
C GLU A 162 -67.83 12.43 -38.24
N TRP A 163 -67.72 11.10 -38.37
CA TRP A 163 -67.49 10.44 -39.65
C TRP A 163 -68.78 10.41 -40.47
N LEU A 164 -68.73 10.91 -41.70
CA LEU A 164 -69.88 11.04 -42.61
C LEU A 164 -69.99 9.89 -43.63
N GLY A 165 -68.97 9.03 -43.75
CA GLY A 165 -68.93 7.86 -44.64
C GLY A 165 -69.47 6.55 -44.02
N ASP A 166 -68.98 5.39 -44.46
CA ASP A 166 -69.45 4.08 -43.99
C ASP A 166 -69.24 3.93 -42.46
N ALA A 167 -70.33 3.76 -41.71
CA ALA A 167 -70.31 3.60 -40.26
C ALA A 167 -69.57 2.35 -39.75
N ALA A 168 -69.16 1.42 -40.63
CA ALA A 168 -68.31 0.28 -40.29
C ALA A 168 -66.83 0.66 -40.13
N ILE A 169 -66.38 1.78 -40.69
CA ILE A 169 -65.00 2.30 -40.65
C ILE A 169 -64.91 3.31 -39.50
N GLN A 170 -63.80 3.28 -38.75
CA GLN A 170 -63.52 4.16 -37.61
C GLN A 170 -62.93 5.51 -38.06
N GLY A 171 -62.07 5.51 -39.09
CA GLY A 171 -61.41 6.69 -39.67
C GLY A 171 -60.46 7.43 -38.73
N GLY A 172 -59.51 8.21 -39.26
CA GLY A 172 -58.71 9.15 -38.46
C GLY A 172 -57.20 8.91 -38.40
N GLY A 173 -56.48 9.13 -39.50
CA GLY A 173 -55.02 9.21 -39.47
C GLY A 173 -54.32 7.85 -39.49
N ASP A 174 -54.90 6.87 -40.19
CA ASP A 174 -54.19 5.64 -40.54
C ASP A 174 -52.87 5.98 -41.24
N CYS A 175 -51.76 5.64 -40.57
CA CYS A 175 -50.41 5.92 -41.02
C CYS A 175 -49.86 4.82 -41.95
N ALA A 176 -50.62 3.75 -42.18
CA ALA A 176 -50.19 2.60 -42.96
C ALA A 176 -51.35 1.94 -43.72
N PRO A 177 -51.88 2.59 -44.79
CA PRO A 177 -53.07 2.19 -45.55
C PRO A 177 -52.90 0.92 -46.42
N SER A 178 -51.98 0.04 -46.07
CA SER A 178 -51.79 -1.26 -46.71
C SER A 178 -51.33 -2.33 -45.72
N ASN A 179 -51.32 -2.02 -44.42
CA ASN A 179 -50.94 -2.89 -43.34
C ASN A 179 -51.92 -2.80 -42.16
N ALA A 180 -52.85 -3.75 -42.11
CA ALA A 180 -53.90 -3.87 -41.09
C ALA A 180 -53.42 -4.08 -39.63
N ALA A 181 -52.12 -4.15 -39.40
CA ALA A 181 -51.54 -4.20 -38.06
C ALA A 181 -51.14 -2.81 -37.54
N ARG A 182 -51.26 -1.76 -38.36
CA ARG A 182 -50.72 -0.43 -38.11
C ARG A 182 -51.81 0.61 -38.23
N PHE A 183 -52.42 0.95 -37.09
CA PHE A 183 -53.55 1.85 -37.03
C PHE A 183 -53.61 2.56 -35.67
N PRO A 184 -54.33 3.69 -35.56
CA PRO A 184 -54.51 4.41 -34.31
C PRO A 184 -54.89 3.52 -33.11
N GLY A 185 -53.97 3.40 -32.15
CA GLY A 185 -54.14 2.62 -30.92
C GLY A 185 -53.94 1.11 -31.05
N ALA A 186 -53.21 0.65 -32.07
CA ALA A 186 -52.65 -0.71 -32.11
C ALA A 186 -51.66 -0.96 -30.95
N ASP A 187 -51.30 -2.22 -30.71
CA ASP A 187 -50.21 -2.54 -29.77
C ASP A 187 -48.87 -2.43 -30.52
N GLU A 188 -47.95 -1.61 -30.01
CA GLU A 188 -46.58 -1.48 -30.53
C GLU A 188 -45.80 -2.80 -30.47
N VAL A 189 -45.04 -3.10 -31.53
CA VAL A 189 -44.04 -4.17 -31.54
C VAL A 189 -42.73 -3.63 -32.09
N CYS A 190 -41.60 -4.15 -31.61
CA CYS A 190 -40.25 -3.72 -31.96
C CYS A 190 -39.89 -4.04 -33.43
N ASN A 191 -40.37 -3.22 -34.36
CA ASN A 191 -40.30 -3.47 -35.80
C ASN A 191 -39.83 -2.27 -36.66
N ASP A 192 -39.34 -1.19 -36.01
CA ASP A 192 -38.95 0.08 -36.61
C ASP A 192 -40.10 0.85 -37.29
N ALA A 193 -41.35 0.54 -36.94
CA ALA A 193 -42.55 1.22 -37.44
C ALA A 193 -43.39 1.78 -36.29
N ASP A 194 -44.06 2.89 -36.56
CA ASP A 194 -45.13 3.44 -35.72
C ASP A 194 -46.37 2.59 -36.01
N ASP A 195 -46.67 1.62 -35.15
CA ASP A 195 -47.78 0.69 -35.32
C ASP A 195 -49.08 1.30 -34.80
N ASP A 196 -49.03 2.14 -33.77
CA ASP A 196 -50.22 2.75 -33.17
C ASP A 196 -50.56 4.16 -33.69
N CYS A 197 -49.79 4.65 -34.67
CA CYS A 197 -49.94 5.91 -35.38
C CYS A 197 -49.94 7.16 -34.48
N ASP A 198 -49.23 7.13 -33.35
CA ASP A 198 -49.13 8.26 -32.42
C ASP A 198 -47.92 9.19 -32.65
N SER A 199 -47.10 8.88 -33.68
CA SER A 199 -45.83 9.52 -34.04
C SER A 199 -44.61 9.14 -33.21
N LEU A 200 -44.73 8.17 -32.31
CA LEU A 200 -43.63 7.47 -31.67
C LEU A 200 -43.37 6.15 -32.40
N VAL A 201 -42.13 5.67 -32.37
CA VAL A 201 -41.73 4.42 -33.03
C VAL A 201 -41.08 3.56 -31.97
N ASP A 202 -41.56 2.33 -31.80
CA ASP A 202 -41.00 1.33 -30.90
C ASP A 202 -40.85 1.84 -29.45
N GLU A 203 -41.98 2.14 -28.81
CA GLU A 203 -42.01 2.63 -27.43
C GLU A 203 -41.59 1.59 -26.38
N ASP A 204 -41.26 2.06 -25.16
CA ASP A 204 -40.79 1.21 -24.05
C ASP A 204 -41.85 0.17 -23.59
N GLU A 205 -43.12 0.35 -23.98
CA GLU A 205 -44.24 -0.55 -23.71
C GLU A 205 -44.53 -1.59 -24.81
N ALA A 206 -43.73 -1.65 -25.88
CA ALA A 206 -43.95 -2.61 -26.97
C ALA A 206 -44.03 -4.07 -26.46
N LEU A 207 -44.86 -4.89 -27.11
CA LEU A 207 -45.23 -6.23 -26.59
C LEU A 207 -44.06 -7.22 -26.54
N ASP A 208 -43.04 -7.02 -27.37
CA ASP A 208 -41.90 -7.91 -27.56
C ASP A 208 -40.56 -7.29 -27.14
N VAL A 209 -40.60 -6.26 -26.27
CA VAL A 209 -39.40 -5.73 -25.62
C VAL A 209 -38.64 -6.81 -24.86
N GLU A 210 -37.31 -6.81 -25.02
CA GLU A 210 -36.42 -7.70 -24.28
C GLU A 210 -35.84 -6.98 -23.05
N THR A 211 -35.42 -7.77 -22.05
CA THR A 211 -34.70 -7.23 -20.89
C THR A 211 -33.20 -7.34 -21.13
N PHE A 212 -32.49 -6.24 -20.92
CA PHE A 212 -31.04 -6.16 -20.97
C PHE A 212 -30.50 -5.78 -19.59
N SER A 213 -29.27 -6.17 -19.29
CA SER A 213 -28.56 -5.83 -18.06
C SER A 213 -27.23 -5.17 -18.39
N LEU A 214 -26.77 -4.27 -17.53
CA LEU A 214 -25.51 -3.54 -17.73
C LEU A 214 -24.35 -4.51 -17.85
N ASP A 215 -23.50 -4.27 -18.84
CA ASP A 215 -22.20 -4.89 -19.08
C ASP A 215 -21.16 -3.76 -18.98
N GLN A 216 -20.60 -3.58 -17.78
CA GLN A 216 -19.76 -2.41 -17.48
C GLN A 216 -18.34 -2.53 -18.03
N ASP A 217 -17.79 -3.73 -18.16
CA ASP A 217 -16.43 -3.96 -18.66
C ASP A 217 -16.35 -4.38 -20.14
N GLY A 218 -17.47 -4.73 -20.74
CA GLY A 218 -17.65 -4.98 -22.16
C GLY A 218 -17.26 -6.39 -22.59
N ASP A 219 -17.31 -7.39 -21.70
CA ASP A 219 -16.92 -8.76 -22.00
C ASP A 219 -18.07 -9.65 -22.51
N GLY A 220 -19.31 -9.15 -22.45
CA GLY A 220 -20.51 -9.82 -22.94
C GLY A 220 -21.35 -10.48 -21.85
N TYR A 221 -20.91 -10.46 -20.59
CA TYR A 221 -21.70 -10.84 -19.43
C TYR A 221 -22.20 -9.58 -18.69
N SER A 222 -23.18 -9.76 -17.82
CA SER A 222 -23.86 -8.63 -17.18
C SER A 222 -23.95 -8.78 -15.68
N ASP A 223 -24.10 -7.67 -14.97
CA ASP A 223 -24.29 -7.60 -13.52
C ASP A 223 -25.59 -8.27 -13.00
N GLY A 224 -26.53 -8.60 -13.89
CA GLY A 224 -27.83 -9.19 -13.58
C GLY A 224 -28.73 -8.38 -12.65
N THR A 225 -28.39 -7.12 -12.34
CA THR A 225 -29.11 -6.29 -11.36
C THR A 225 -29.50 -4.91 -11.89
N THR A 226 -28.72 -4.35 -12.82
CA THR A 226 -29.02 -3.08 -13.48
C THR A 226 -29.77 -3.35 -14.77
N LEU A 227 -31.10 -3.47 -14.66
CA LEU A 227 -31.97 -3.89 -15.76
C LEU A 227 -32.58 -2.71 -16.52
N VAL A 228 -32.66 -2.84 -17.83
CA VAL A 228 -33.41 -1.97 -18.74
C VAL A 228 -34.23 -2.83 -19.70
N THR A 229 -35.41 -2.37 -20.06
CA THR A 229 -36.28 -3.01 -21.06
C THR A 229 -36.27 -2.14 -22.30
N ALA A 230 -36.03 -2.74 -23.48
CA ALA A 230 -35.97 -2.02 -24.74
C ALA A 230 -36.18 -2.96 -25.94
N CYS A 231 -36.38 -2.42 -27.13
CA CYS A 231 -36.45 -3.18 -28.38
C CYS A 231 -35.08 -3.68 -28.89
N SER A 232 -34.00 -3.01 -28.48
CA SER A 232 -32.64 -3.42 -28.80
C SER A 232 -31.70 -3.08 -27.64
N ALA A 233 -30.61 -3.83 -27.51
CA ALA A 233 -29.64 -3.67 -26.45
C ALA A 233 -29.09 -2.23 -26.44
N PRO A 234 -29.32 -1.44 -25.37
CA PRO A 234 -28.69 -0.13 -25.25
C PRO A 234 -27.16 -0.25 -25.19
N SER A 235 -26.45 0.81 -25.56
CA SER A 235 -24.98 0.80 -25.49
C SER A 235 -24.50 0.50 -24.06
N GLY A 236 -23.70 -0.56 -23.91
CA GLY A 236 -23.19 -1.02 -22.61
C GLY A 236 -24.16 -1.96 -21.86
N TYR A 237 -25.15 -2.53 -22.53
CA TYR A 237 -26.04 -3.55 -21.97
C TYR A 237 -26.05 -4.78 -22.86
N VAL A 238 -26.26 -5.96 -22.27
CA VAL A 238 -26.38 -7.26 -22.96
C VAL A 238 -27.66 -7.98 -22.54
N ALA A 239 -28.10 -8.96 -23.33
CA ALA A 239 -29.38 -9.65 -23.13
C ALA A 239 -29.42 -10.37 -21.77
N PHE A 240 -30.53 -10.24 -21.05
CA PHE A 240 -30.73 -10.83 -19.73
C PHE A 240 -32.05 -11.61 -19.65
N GLY A 241 -32.00 -12.80 -19.04
CA GLY A 241 -33.18 -13.63 -18.91
C GLY A 241 -32.91 -15.02 -18.32
N PRO A 242 -33.96 -15.84 -18.18
CA PRO A 242 -33.84 -17.17 -17.60
C PRO A 242 -32.85 -18.06 -18.37
N GLY A 243 -31.79 -18.51 -17.69
CA GLY A 243 -30.78 -19.40 -18.25
C GLY A 243 -29.60 -18.70 -18.93
N ILE A 244 -29.56 -17.36 -18.92
CA ILE A 244 -28.36 -16.58 -19.26
C ILE A 244 -27.49 -16.49 -18.00
N GLN A 245 -26.20 -16.80 -18.13
CA GLN A 245 -25.24 -16.67 -17.03
C GLN A 245 -24.88 -15.20 -16.84
N THR A 246 -24.73 -14.77 -15.59
CA THR A 246 -24.38 -13.40 -15.23
C THR A 246 -22.94 -13.34 -14.75
N ASP A 247 -22.35 -12.17 -14.86
CA ASP A 247 -21.02 -11.89 -14.33
C ASP A 247 -21.06 -11.87 -12.79
N CYS A 248 -20.03 -12.44 -12.17
CA CYS A 248 -19.80 -12.35 -10.74
C CYS A 248 -19.01 -11.10 -10.33
N ASP A 249 -18.26 -10.45 -11.25
CA ASP A 249 -17.65 -9.12 -11.13
C ASP A 249 -17.64 -8.35 -12.48
N ASP A 250 -18.78 -7.74 -12.79
CA ASP A 250 -19.06 -6.91 -14.00
C ASP A 250 -18.15 -5.67 -14.19
N SER A 251 -17.17 -5.47 -13.31
CA SER A 251 -16.20 -4.38 -13.40
C SER A 251 -14.85 -4.82 -13.99
N THR A 252 -14.69 -6.11 -14.27
CA THR A 252 -13.43 -6.74 -14.67
C THR A 252 -13.62 -7.83 -15.74
N ALA A 253 -13.36 -7.46 -17.00
CA ALA A 253 -13.52 -8.31 -18.19
C ALA A 253 -12.69 -9.62 -18.23
N SER A 254 -11.90 -9.90 -17.19
CA SER A 254 -11.18 -11.17 -17.02
C SER A 254 -11.89 -12.13 -16.06
N VAL A 255 -13.01 -11.71 -15.48
CA VAL A 255 -13.83 -12.45 -14.53
C VAL A 255 -15.19 -12.62 -15.19
N SER A 256 -15.48 -13.79 -15.72
CA SER A 256 -16.78 -14.10 -16.32
C SER A 256 -16.96 -15.59 -16.59
N PRO A 257 -18.19 -16.09 -16.79
CA PRO A 257 -18.50 -17.53 -16.96
C PRO A 257 -17.72 -18.34 -18.01
N GLU A 258 -16.99 -17.70 -18.92
CA GLU A 258 -16.14 -18.36 -19.93
C GLU A 258 -14.65 -18.03 -19.76
N ALA A 259 -14.26 -17.32 -18.71
CA ALA A 259 -12.86 -17.01 -18.43
C ALA A 259 -12.05 -18.27 -18.08
N GLU A 260 -10.73 -18.19 -18.25
CA GLU A 260 -9.82 -19.24 -17.80
C GLU A 260 -9.49 -19.03 -16.33
N GLU A 261 -9.80 -20.03 -15.51
CA GLU A 261 -9.44 -20.05 -14.09
C GLU A 261 -7.94 -19.89 -13.84
N ARG A 262 -7.61 -19.05 -12.84
CA ARG A 262 -6.25 -18.78 -12.38
C ARG A 262 -6.19 -18.83 -10.87
N CYS A 263 -5.04 -19.24 -10.35
CA CYS A 263 -4.78 -19.22 -8.91
C CYS A 263 -4.53 -17.78 -8.40
N ASN A 264 -5.55 -16.93 -8.34
CA ASN A 264 -5.48 -15.51 -7.98
C ASN A 264 -6.42 -15.09 -6.83
N SER A 265 -7.13 -16.06 -6.23
CA SER A 265 -8.14 -15.89 -5.18
C SER A 265 -9.40 -15.13 -5.59
N ILE A 266 -9.68 -15.14 -6.89
CA ILE A 266 -10.92 -14.72 -7.53
C ILE A 266 -11.54 -15.99 -8.14
N ASP A 267 -12.87 -16.00 -8.24
CA ASP A 267 -13.63 -16.99 -9.03
C ASP A 267 -13.69 -16.38 -10.43
N ASP A 268 -12.69 -16.67 -11.28
CA ASP A 268 -12.53 -16.01 -12.58
C ASP A 268 -13.62 -16.49 -13.55
N ASP A 269 -14.07 -17.75 -13.46
CA ASP A 269 -15.03 -18.40 -14.35
C ASP A 269 -16.46 -18.46 -13.77
N CYS A 270 -16.69 -17.81 -12.63
CA CYS A 270 -17.97 -17.67 -11.96
C CYS A 270 -18.72 -19.00 -11.72
N ASP A 271 -18.02 -20.12 -11.58
CA ASP A 271 -18.63 -21.44 -11.33
C ASP A 271 -19.00 -21.68 -9.85
N GLY A 272 -18.59 -20.76 -8.98
CA GLY A 272 -18.82 -20.78 -7.54
C GLY A 272 -17.71 -21.45 -6.74
N THR A 273 -16.60 -21.83 -7.38
CA THR A 273 -15.38 -22.30 -6.73
C THR A 273 -14.24 -21.30 -6.98
N ILE A 274 -13.45 -21.05 -5.95
CA ILE A 274 -12.30 -20.13 -6.03
C ILE A 274 -11.04 -21.00 -6.10
N ASP A 275 -10.19 -20.74 -7.09
CA ASP A 275 -8.86 -21.34 -7.25
C ASP A 275 -8.87 -22.90 -7.27
N GLU A 276 -9.70 -23.54 -8.10
CA GLU A 276 -9.71 -25.01 -8.14
C GLU A 276 -8.58 -25.64 -8.98
N ALA A 277 -8.45 -26.97 -8.91
CA ALA A 277 -7.31 -27.68 -9.51
C ALA A 277 -7.29 -27.66 -11.05
N SER A 278 -8.36 -27.20 -11.71
CA SER A 278 -8.40 -26.99 -13.16
C SER A 278 -7.74 -25.68 -13.61
N ALA A 279 -7.44 -24.77 -12.68
CA ALA A 279 -6.81 -23.50 -13.00
C ALA A 279 -5.56 -23.68 -13.86
N THR A 280 -5.43 -22.82 -14.87
CA THR A 280 -4.43 -22.94 -15.94
C THR A 280 -3.00 -22.82 -15.44
N ASP A 281 -2.79 -22.14 -14.32
CA ASP A 281 -1.50 -21.96 -13.64
C ASP A 281 -1.40 -22.71 -12.31
N ALA A 282 -2.30 -23.69 -12.06
CA ALA A 282 -2.20 -24.55 -10.89
C ALA A 282 -0.86 -25.32 -10.87
N PRO A 283 -0.01 -25.11 -9.84
CA PRO A 283 1.26 -25.81 -9.75
C PRO A 283 1.05 -27.30 -9.47
N SER A 284 2.00 -28.10 -9.97
CA SER A 284 2.13 -29.49 -9.54
C SER A 284 2.86 -29.55 -8.21
N TRP A 285 2.30 -30.32 -7.28
CA TRP A 285 2.90 -30.63 -5.99
C TRP A 285 3.48 -32.03 -6.02
N TYR A 286 4.70 -32.15 -5.52
CA TYR A 286 5.47 -33.38 -5.44
C TYR A 286 5.47 -33.86 -3.99
N VAL A 287 5.52 -35.17 -3.77
CA VAL A 287 5.63 -35.73 -2.41
C VAL A 287 6.91 -35.19 -1.79
N ASP A 288 6.76 -34.62 -0.59
CA ASP A 288 7.84 -34.15 0.29
C ASP A 288 7.65 -34.93 1.60
N SER A 289 8.44 -35.98 1.80
CA SER A 289 8.22 -36.92 2.93
C SER A 289 8.98 -36.54 4.20
N ASP A 290 9.92 -35.59 4.13
CA ASP A 290 10.74 -35.15 5.26
C ASP A 290 10.53 -33.67 5.64
N ASP A 291 9.65 -32.98 4.91
CA ASP A 291 9.16 -31.61 5.15
C ASP A 291 10.26 -30.54 5.03
N ASP A 292 11.19 -30.70 4.09
CA ASP A 292 12.30 -29.75 3.88
C ASP A 292 12.02 -28.69 2.79
N GLY A 293 10.90 -28.83 2.09
CA GLY A 293 10.45 -27.92 1.04
C GLY A 293 10.94 -28.27 -0.35
N TYR A 294 11.62 -29.40 -0.54
CA TYR A 294 11.91 -30.01 -1.84
C TYR A 294 11.25 -31.38 -1.90
N GLY A 295 10.50 -31.62 -2.97
CA GLY A 295 9.84 -32.89 -3.19
C GLY A 295 10.64 -33.79 -4.13
N SER A 296 10.36 -35.08 -4.04
CA SER A 296 10.81 -36.08 -4.99
C SER A 296 10.23 -35.87 -6.40
N THR A 297 10.61 -36.74 -7.34
CA THR A 297 9.97 -36.77 -8.68
C THR A 297 8.54 -37.33 -8.69
N VAL A 298 7.99 -37.71 -7.53
CA VAL A 298 6.66 -38.32 -7.42
C VAL A 298 5.61 -37.22 -7.28
N VAL A 299 4.72 -37.08 -8.26
CA VAL A 299 3.61 -36.12 -8.22
C VAL A 299 2.57 -36.55 -7.18
N LEU A 300 2.30 -35.68 -6.21
CA LEU A 300 1.26 -35.82 -5.20
C LEU A 300 -0.09 -35.33 -5.72
N GLY A 301 -0.12 -34.22 -6.45
CA GLY A 301 -1.34 -33.65 -7.03
C GLY A 301 -1.10 -32.31 -7.73
N VAL A 302 -2.18 -31.69 -8.21
CA VAL A 302 -2.20 -30.32 -8.78
C VAL A 302 -3.22 -29.53 -7.99
N ALA A 303 -2.84 -28.35 -7.51
CA ALA A 303 -3.70 -27.49 -6.70
C ALA A 303 -3.12 -26.07 -6.63
N CYS A 304 -3.97 -25.05 -6.52
CA CYS A 304 -3.54 -23.67 -6.30
C CYS A 304 -2.94 -23.41 -4.91
N THR A 305 -3.27 -24.28 -3.94
CA THR A 305 -2.74 -24.22 -2.58
C THR A 305 -1.89 -25.45 -2.29
N GLU A 306 -0.97 -25.30 -1.34
CA GLU A 306 -0.08 -26.36 -0.88
C GLU A 306 -0.86 -27.60 -0.43
N ILE A 307 -0.53 -28.74 -1.02
CA ILE A 307 -1.03 -30.02 -0.58
C ILE A 307 -0.17 -30.47 0.59
N THR A 308 -0.78 -30.73 1.75
CA THR A 308 -0.05 -31.20 2.95
C THR A 308 0.84 -32.41 2.62
N GLY A 309 2.13 -32.28 2.93
CA GLY A 309 3.16 -33.28 2.61
C GLY A 309 3.66 -33.19 1.16
N GLY A 310 3.61 -32.02 0.55
CA GLY A 310 4.14 -31.82 -0.79
C GLY A 310 4.78 -30.46 -1.04
N SER A 311 5.75 -30.45 -1.96
CA SER A 311 6.51 -29.28 -2.39
C SER A 311 6.26 -28.96 -3.87
N SER A 312 6.41 -27.68 -4.25
CA SER A 312 6.38 -27.25 -5.66
C SER A 312 7.68 -27.55 -6.42
N LEU A 313 8.74 -27.95 -5.72
CA LEU A 313 10.05 -28.30 -6.28
C LEU A 313 10.17 -29.83 -6.34
N SER A 314 10.66 -30.37 -7.46
CA SER A 314 10.78 -31.82 -7.71
C SER A 314 12.23 -32.31 -7.73
N THR A 315 13.10 -31.55 -7.08
CA THR A 315 14.54 -31.64 -7.25
C THR A 315 15.24 -32.33 -6.09
N ASP A 316 14.48 -32.89 -5.14
CA ASP A 316 15.07 -33.61 -4.03
C ASP A 316 15.68 -34.95 -4.48
N CYS A 317 16.98 -35.13 -4.20
CA CYS A 317 17.70 -36.37 -4.46
C CYS A 317 17.48 -37.44 -3.37
N ASN A 318 16.99 -37.06 -2.18
CA ASN A 318 16.64 -37.96 -1.08
C ASN A 318 15.53 -37.43 -0.15
N ASP A 319 14.30 -37.56 -0.62
CA ASP A 319 13.00 -37.26 0.04
C ASP A 319 12.71 -37.86 1.43
N GLY A 320 13.66 -38.57 2.03
CA GLY A 320 13.54 -39.09 3.39
C GLY A 320 14.52 -38.48 4.39
N ARG A 321 15.27 -37.46 3.98
CA ARG A 321 16.30 -36.75 4.74
C ARG A 321 16.23 -35.24 4.46
N ALA A 322 15.63 -34.50 5.38
CA ALA A 322 15.52 -33.04 5.31
C ALA A 322 16.86 -32.26 5.35
N ASP A 323 17.97 -32.97 5.55
CA ASP A 323 19.32 -32.42 5.44
C ASP A 323 19.95 -32.64 4.06
N VAL A 324 19.21 -33.21 3.10
CA VAL A 324 19.66 -33.54 1.75
C VAL A 324 18.70 -32.96 0.72
N SER A 325 19.03 -31.81 0.16
CA SER A 325 18.25 -31.17 -0.91
C SER A 325 19.05 -30.07 -1.61
N PRO A 326 18.63 -29.56 -2.78
CA PRO A 326 19.36 -28.51 -3.51
C PRO A 326 19.61 -27.18 -2.76
N GLY A 327 18.96 -26.96 -1.63
CA GLY A 327 19.19 -25.82 -0.74
C GLY A 327 20.02 -26.15 0.50
N ALA A 328 20.36 -27.42 0.72
CA ALA A 328 21.17 -27.85 1.83
C ALA A 328 22.61 -27.36 1.68
N THR A 329 23.32 -27.33 2.80
CA THR A 329 24.75 -27.02 2.82
C THR A 329 25.51 -28.33 2.81
N GLU A 330 26.45 -28.47 1.88
CA GLU A 330 27.31 -29.65 1.83
C GLU A 330 28.15 -29.76 3.10
N THR A 331 28.04 -30.89 3.79
CA THR A 331 28.76 -31.19 5.03
C THR A 331 29.40 -32.57 4.96
N CYS A 332 30.29 -32.88 5.92
CA CYS A 332 31.02 -34.15 5.94
C CYS A 332 30.17 -35.35 6.37
N THR A 333 29.06 -35.64 5.67
CA THR A 333 28.12 -36.73 6.00
C THR A 333 28.35 -38.00 5.19
N GLY A 334 29.13 -37.94 4.10
CA GLY A 334 29.30 -39.05 3.16
C GLY A 334 28.16 -39.18 2.15
N PHE A 335 27.31 -38.17 2.04
CA PHE A 335 26.23 -38.06 1.07
C PHE A 335 26.37 -36.74 0.30
N ASP A 336 25.78 -36.70 -0.89
CA ASP A 336 25.59 -35.47 -1.68
C ASP A 336 24.42 -34.73 -1.02
N ASP A 337 24.73 -33.82 -0.08
CA ASP A 337 23.71 -33.13 0.72
C ASP A 337 23.03 -32.05 -0.15
N ASP A 338 23.75 -31.36 -1.04
CA ASP A 338 23.20 -30.29 -1.89
C ASP A 338 22.70 -30.75 -3.28
N CYS A 339 22.70 -32.06 -3.53
CA CYS A 339 22.21 -32.70 -4.76
C CYS A 339 22.86 -32.19 -6.06
N ASP A 340 24.09 -31.65 -6.01
CA ASP A 340 24.81 -31.18 -7.20
C ASP A 340 25.62 -32.29 -7.92
N GLY A 341 25.73 -33.46 -7.28
CA GLY A 341 26.41 -34.64 -7.78
C GLY A 341 27.85 -34.81 -7.29
N LEU A 342 28.32 -33.96 -6.37
CA LEU A 342 29.59 -34.05 -5.67
C LEU A 342 29.35 -34.51 -4.22
N ILE A 343 30.40 -34.98 -3.56
CA ILE A 343 30.30 -35.52 -2.19
C ILE A 343 31.53 -35.07 -1.41
N ASP A 344 31.30 -34.47 -0.23
CA ASP A 344 32.32 -34.14 0.77
C ASP A 344 33.57 -33.42 0.15
N ASP A 345 34.76 -34.03 0.27
CA ASP A 345 36.05 -33.49 -0.18
C ASP A 345 36.14 -33.25 -1.70
N ASP A 346 35.28 -33.90 -2.49
CA ASP A 346 35.20 -33.69 -3.93
C ASP A 346 34.27 -32.51 -4.30
N ASP A 347 33.56 -31.95 -3.32
CA ASP A 347 32.63 -30.83 -3.47
C ASP A 347 33.27 -29.47 -3.12
N PRO A 348 33.32 -28.51 -4.07
CA PRO A 348 33.82 -27.16 -3.81
C PRO A 348 32.90 -26.29 -2.93
N SER A 349 31.64 -26.66 -2.76
CA SER A 349 30.64 -25.99 -1.91
C SER A 349 30.78 -26.38 -0.43
N LEU A 350 31.55 -27.44 -0.13
CA LEU A 350 31.76 -28.00 1.22
C LEU A 350 32.01 -26.92 2.28
N VAL A 351 31.10 -26.87 3.24
CA VAL A 351 31.26 -26.14 4.50
C VAL A 351 31.59 -27.14 5.59
N SER A 352 32.89 -27.43 5.74
CA SER A 352 33.37 -28.38 6.73
C SER A 352 33.26 -27.82 8.15
N ASN A 353 32.51 -28.52 9.01
CA ASN A 353 32.61 -28.41 10.47
C ASN A 353 33.50 -29.53 11.05
N ALA A 354 34.35 -30.18 10.23
CA ALA A 354 35.25 -31.23 10.71
C ALA A 354 36.32 -30.71 11.69
N GLY A 355 36.40 -29.38 11.86
CA GLY A 355 37.17 -28.74 12.90
C GLY A 355 38.67 -28.84 12.66
N TRP A 356 39.13 -28.77 11.41
CA TRP A 356 40.55 -28.72 11.10
C TRP A 356 41.02 -27.28 10.95
N TYR A 357 42.13 -26.93 11.57
CA TYR A 357 42.70 -25.58 11.59
C TYR A 357 44.16 -25.65 11.19
N PHE A 358 44.64 -24.71 10.38
CA PHE A 358 46.02 -24.72 9.93
C PHE A 358 46.94 -24.66 11.14
N ASP A 359 47.92 -25.56 11.18
CA ASP A 359 48.91 -25.70 12.26
C ASP A 359 50.28 -25.45 11.61
N SER A 360 50.77 -24.21 11.75
CA SER A 360 51.92 -23.74 10.98
C SER A 360 53.27 -24.09 11.62
N ASP A 361 53.33 -24.23 12.94
CA ASP A 361 54.55 -24.59 13.67
C ASP A 361 54.62 -26.06 14.13
N GLY A 362 53.50 -26.79 14.08
CA GLY A 362 53.42 -28.23 14.27
C GLY A 362 53.31 -28.67 15.73
N ASP A 363 52.79 -27.83 16.62
CA ASP A 363 52.62 -28.15 18.04
C ASP A 363 51.33 -28.94 18.37
N GLY A 364 50.39 -29.00 17.41
CA GLY A 364 49.14 -29.73 17.52
C GLY A 364 47.93 -28.88 17.92
N PHE A 365 48.10 -27.56 18.06
CA PHE A 365 47.04 -26.56 18.06
C PHE A 365 47.08 -25.84 16.71
N GLY A 366 45.96 -25.22 16.31
CA GLY A 366 45.87 -24.53 15.02
C GLY A 366 45.12 -23.21 15.13
N ASP A 367 45.31 -22.38 14.12
CA ASP A 367 44.73 -21.04 14.06
C ASP A 367 43.23 -21.07 13.74
N ALA A 368 42.38 -20.64 14.69
CA ALA A 368 40.95 -20.46 14.48
C ALA A 368 40.58 -19.54 13.31
N ALA A 369 41.46 -18.61 12.92
CA ALA A 369 41.28 -17.73 11.77
C ALA A 369 41.62 -18.40 10.43
N SER A 370 42.20 -19.60 10.47
CA SER A 370 42.63 -20.38 9.30
C SER A 370 41.99 -21.78 9.24
N PRO A 371 40.64 -21.89 9.18
CA PRO A 371 39.95 -23.18 9.11
C PRO A 371 40.17 -23.87 7.75
N GLY A 372 40.28 -25.21 7.80
CA GLY A 372 40.41 -26.09 6.64
C GLY A 372 39.06 -26.68 6.21
N ASN A 373 38.68 -26.46 4.95
CA ASN A 373 37.46 -27.03 4.36
C ASN A 373 37.75 -28.41 3.74
N PHE A 374 37.84 -29.43 4.60
CA PHE A 374 37.93 -30.84 4.21
C PHE A 374 37.54 -31.73 5.39
N CYS A 375 37.25 -33.00 5.12
CA CYS A 375 36.71 -33.94 6.10
C CYS A 375 37.79 -34.83 6.73
N ALA A 376 38.79 -35.25 5.94
CA ALA A 376 39.84 -36.16 6.40
C ALA A 376 41.06 -35.42 6.94
N GLU A 377 41.74 -36.00 7.94
CA GLU A 377 43.00 -35.49 8.49
C GLU A 377 44.02 -35.21 7.37
N ARG A 378 44.60 -34.01 7.38
CA ARG A 378 45.67 -33.58 6.47
C ARG A 378 46.85 -33.07 7.29
N SER A 379 48.06 -33.44 6.85
CA SER A 379 49.29 -32.96 7.48
C SER A 379 49.35 -31.43 7.46
N GLY A 380 49.69 -30.82 8.61
CA GLY A 380 49.74 -29.37 8.80
C GLY A 380 48.41 -28.74 9.23
N PHE A 381 47.49 -29.54 9.78
CA PHE A 381 46.26 -29.07 10.39
C PHE A 381 46.01 -29.82 11.72
N ALA A 382 45.48 -29.10 12.71
CA ALA A 382 45.10 -29.59 14.03
C ALA A 382 43.58 -29.54 14.23
N GLN A 383 43.05 -30.33 15.17
CA GLN A 383 41.62 -30.27 15.55
C GLN A 383 41.32 -29.24 16.64
N ASP A 384 42.32 -28.93 17.45
CA ASP A 384 42.22 -27.92 18.49
C ASP A 384 42.57 -26.56 17.88
N ASN A 385 41.70 -25.56 18.07
CA ASN A 385 41.78 -24.27 17.41
C ASN A 385 42.18 -23.12 18.33
N GLN A 386 42.70 -23.46 19.49
CA GLN A 386 42.92 -22.53 20.59
C GLN A 386 44.33 -21.93 20.58
N ASP A 387 45.03 -21.99 19.45
CA ASP A 387 46.35 -21.39 19.29
C ASP A 387 46.25 -19.86 19.14
N CYS A 388 46.89 -19.11 20.04
CA CYS A 388 46.93 -17.65 20.00
C CYS A 388 48.13 -17.08 19.23
N ASP A 389 49.16 -17.88 18.89
CA ASP A 389 50.21 -17.55 17.91
C ASP A 389 50.72 -18.80 17.17
N ASP A 390 50.01 -19.19 16.12
CA ASP A 390 50.24 -20.33 15.19
C ASP A 390 51.58 -20.28 14.39
N ARG A 391 52.53 -19.46 14.83
CA ARG A 391 53.89 -19.39 14.32
C ARG A 391 54.94 -19.70 15.39
N ASP A 392 54.54 -19.83 16.65
CA ASP A 392 55.41 -20.11 17.77
C ASP A 392 54.87 -21.25 18.63
N SER A 393 55.43 -22.45 18.42
CA SER A 393 55.13 -23.70 19.15
C SER A 393 55.31 -23.66 20.68
N ALA A 394 55.67 -22.51 21.23
CA ALA A 394 55.75 -22.25 22.67
C ALA A 394 54.52 -21.48 23.21
N VAL A 395 53.61 -21.03 22.35
CA VAL A 395 52.45 -20.19 22.67
C VAL A 395 51.19 -20.96 22.27
N HIS A 396 50.60 -21.67 23.23
CA HIS A 396 49.43 -22.53 23.00
C HIS A 396 48.78 -22.86 24.35
N PRO A 397 47.52 -23.32 24.41
CA PRO A 397 46.78 -23.52 25.67
C PRO A 397 47.43 -24.46 26.69
N ASP A 398 48.15 -25.47 26.21
CA ASP A 398 48.89 -26.41 27.06
C ASP A 398 50.29 -25.89 27.49
N ALA A 399 50.68 -24.68 27.09
CA ALA A 399 51.97 -24.10 27.43
C ALA A 399 51.98 -23.68 28.90
N THR A 400 53.16 -23.32 29.39
CA THR A 400 53.32 -22.82 30.76
C THR A 400 53.68 -21.36 30.69
N GLU A 401 52.87 -20.50 31.31
CA GLU A 401 53.08 -19.05 31.37
C GLU A 401 54.48 -18.65 31.88
N ILE A 402 55.20 -17.84 31.09
CA ILE A 402 56.52 -17.33 31.43
C ILE A 402 56.40 -15.88 31.89
N CYS A 403 56.44 -15.68 33.22
CA CYS A 403 56.32 -14.35 33.83
C CYS A 403 57.21 -13.29 33.15
N ARG A 404 56.60 -12.15 32.80
CA ARG A 404 57.24 -10.90 32.31
C ARG A 404 57.87 -10.99 30.91
N ASN A 405 57.57 -11.99 30.09
CA ASN A 405 57.93 -11.98 28.66
C ASN A 405 56.99 -11.07 27.83
N GLY A 406 55.81 -10.72 28.38
CA GLY A 406 54.82 -9.88 27.73
C GLY A 406 54.00 -10.60 26.65
N LEU A 407 54.08 -11.92 26.61
CA LEU A 407 53.22 -12.80 25.83
C LEU A 407 52.14 -13.38 26.77
N ASP A 408 51.10 -13.92 26.16
CA ASP A 408 50.11 -14.78 26.80
C ASP A 408 50.44 -16.18 26.29
N ASP A 409 51.29 -16.91 27.02
CA ASP A 409 51.88 -18.14 26.50
C ASP A 409 50.86 -19.29 26.53
N ASP A 410 49.94 -19.31 27.48
CA ASP A 410 48.88 -20.33 27.62
C ASP A 410 47.50 -19.91 27.09
N CYS A 411 47.45 -18.81 26.35
CA CYS A 411 46.28 -18.34 25.60
C CYS A 411 45.01 -18.20 26.48
N ASP A 412 45.17 -17.78 27.74
CA ASP A 412 44.09 -17.66 28.71
C ASP A 412 43.52 -16.23 28.84
N ASP A 413 43.92 -15.34 27.92
CA ASP A 413 43.61 -13.90 27.88
C ASP A 413 44.20 -13.10 29.06
N SER A 414 45.16 -13.65 29.81
CA SER A 414 45.84 -12.98 30.91
C SER A 414 47.38 -12.91 30.72
N PRO A 415 47.87 -12.00 29.86
CA PRO A 415 49.31 -11.86 29.60
C PRO A 415 50.10 -11.60 30.89
N GLY A 416 50.95 -12.54 31.29
CA GLY A 416 51.78 -12.42 32.48
C GLY A 416 51.05 -12.55 33.82
N GLU A 417 49.98 -13.34 33.92
CA GLU A 417 49.29 -13.59 35.20
C GLU A 417 50.20 -14.30 36.22
N CYS A 418 50.88 -13.50 37.03
CA CYS A 418 51.57 -13.94 38.24
C CYS A 418 50.91 -13.25 39.44
N ASP A 419 49.59 -13.45 39.62
CA ASP A 419 48.81 -12.80 40.67
C ASP A 419 49.18 -13.34 42.06
N ALA A 420 49.31 -12.47 43.06
CA ALA A 420 49.68 -12.81 44.42
C ALA A 420 48.50 -13.41 45.23
N SER A 421 47.61 -14.15 44.56
CA SER A 421 46.49 -14.82 45.19
C SER A 421 46.94 -16.16 45.82
N GLY A 422 46.24 -16.60 46.87
CA GLY A 422 46.52 -17.85 47.56
C GLY A 422 47.59 -17.78 48.66
N THR A 423 48.07 -18.94 49.11
CA THR A 423 49.14 -19.05 50.13
C THR A 423 50.48 -19.20 49.43
N GLN A 424 51.28 -18.13 49.42
CA GLN A 424 52.61 -18.15 48.82
C GLN A 424 53.67 -18.56 49.84
N GLY A 425 54.60 -19.41 49.44
CA GLY A 425 55.77 -19.75 50.26
C GLY A 425 56.87 -18.69 50.08
N LEU A 426 57.54 -18.29 51.18
CA LEU A 426 58.63 -17.31 51.13
C LEU A 426 59.95 -17.86 50.53
N ALA A 427 59.98 -19.12 50.10
CA ALA A 427 61.19 -19.77 49.58
C ALA A 427 61.65 -19.21 48.22
N GLY A 428 60.76 -18.56 47.47
CA GLY A 428 61.04 -17.91 46.19
C GLY A 428 61.17 -16.38 46.27
N ALA A 429 61.34 -15.80 47.45
CA ALA A 429 61.47 -14.36 47.60
C ALA A 429 62.74 -13.84 46.89
N ASP A 430 62.62 -12.68 46.23
CA ASP A 430 63.74 -12.01 45.54
C ASP A 430 64.83 -11.49 46.50
N GLY A 431 64.50 -11.34 47.79
CA GLY A 431 65.37 -10.82 48.85
C GLY A 431 65.26 -11.62 50.16
N LEU A 432 66.39 -11.89 50.84
CA LEU A 432 66.46 -12.49 52.18
C LEU A 432 67.48 -11.75 53.04
N TYR A 433 67.04 -11.21 54.17
CA TYR A 433 67.86 -10.45 55.10
C TYR A 433 67.87 -11.14 56.47
N SER A 434 69.03 -11.65 56.90
CA SER A 434 69.16 -12.47 58.11
C SER A 434 70.03 -11.83 59.19
N GLY A 435 69.75 -12.13 60.45
CA GLY A 435 70.68 -11.83 61.55
C GLY A 435 71.86 -12.82 61.51
N ALA A 436 73.09 -12.31 61.32
CA ALA A 436 74.26 -13.12 61.04
C ALA A 436 74.59 -14.17 62.13
N THR A 437 74.56 -13.80 63.42
CA THR A 437 75.01 -14.71 64.51
C THR A 437 74.46 -14.36 65.91
N GLY A 438 73.15 -14.42 66.14
CA GLY A 438 72.62 -14.28 67.50
C GLY A 438 71.13 -14.01 67.52
N LEU A 439 70.51 -14.15 68.69
CA LEU A 439 69.09 -13.93 68.95
C LEU A 439 68.69 -12.45 68.79
N VAL A 440 69.12 -11.75 67.73
CA VAL A 440 68.93 -10.30 67.50
C VAL A 440 67.49 -9.94 67.13
N SER A 441 66.63 -10.93 66.93
CA SER A 441 65.21 -10.74 66.56
C SER A 441 65.05 -9.84 65.34
N ALA A 442 65.86 -10.10 64.30
CA ALA A 442 65.77 -9.42 63.02
C ALA A 442 64.36 -9.55 62.43
N GLY A 443 63.81 -8.44 61.94
CA GLY A 443 62.42 -8.37 61.45
C GLY A 443 61.39 -8.17 62.57
N ALA A 444 61.81 -7.71 63.76
CA ALA A 444 60.88 -7.31 64.82
C ALA A 444 59.97 -6.15 64.37
N ALA A 445 60.52 -5.26 63.53
CA ALA A 445 59.81 -4.27 62.76
C ALA A 445 60.43 -4.19 61.36
N VAL A 446 59.65 -3.77 60.37
CA VAL A 446 60.12 -3.49 59.01
C VAL A 446 59.45 -2.21 58.54
N ALA A 447 60.22 -1.32 57.90
CA ALA A 447 59.70 -0.15 57.21
C ALA A 447 60.34 -0.04 55.81
N LEU A 448 59.61 0.59 54.88
CA LEU A 448 60.03 0.78 53.50
C LEU A 448 59.80 2.23 53.11
N PHE A 449 60.89 2.94 52.84
CA PHE A 449 60.89 4.32 52.34
C PHE A 449 62.28 4.65 51.84
N ASP A 450 62.41 5.69 51.02
CA ASP A 450 63.69 6.16 50.51
C ASP A 450 64.40 6.97 51.61
N VAL A 451 65.49 6.43 52.18
CA VAL A 451 66.24 7.01 53.31
C VAL A 451 67.32 7.97 52.80
N ASN A 452 67.87 7.69 51.62
CA ASN A 452 69.02 8.39 51.06
C ASN A 452 68.67 9.36 49.89
N GLU A 453 67.39 9.40 49.50
CA GLU A 453 66.82 10.21 48.42
C GLU A 453 67.37 9.90 47.01
N ASP A 454 67.51 8.62 46.68
CA ASP A 454 67.91 8.16 45.36
C ASP A 454 66.76 7.69 44.44
N ASP A 455 65.51 7.97 44.85
CA ASP A 455 64.25 7.54 44.22
C ASP A 455 64.04 6.01 44.24
N ILE A 456 64.81 5.27 45.04
CA ILE A 456 64.65 3.82 45.26
C ILE A 456 64.29 3.60 46.74
N GLY A 457 63.27 2.78 46.98
CA GLY A 457 62.87 2.46 48.35
C GLY A 457 63.93 1.62 49.07
N ASP A 458 64.24 2.00 50.30
CA ASP A 458 65.21 1.34 51.17
C ASP A 458 64.50 0.49 52.23
N VAL A 459 65.11 -0.64 52.59
CA VAL A 459 64.53 -1.55 53.59
C VAL A 459 65.15 -1.27 54.95
N VAL A 460 64.31 -0.89 55.90
CA VAL A 460 64.71 -0.68 57.30
C VAL A 460 64.23 -1.86 58.13
N ILE A 461 65.16 -2.54 58.80
CA ILE A 461 64.92 -3.75 59.58
C ILE A 461 65.23 -3.49 61.04
N GLY A 462 64.22 -3.69 61.88
CA GLY A 462 64.32 -3.62 63.33
C GLY A 462 64.82 -4.94 63.91
N ALA A 463 65.72 -4.85 64.88
CA ALA A 463 66.31 -5.97 65.58
C ALA A 463 66.42 -5.66 67.08
N ILE A 464 65.34 -5.92 67.82
CA ILE A 464 65.18 -5.54 69.23
C ILE A 464 66.21 -6.12 70.19
N ASN A 465 66.89 -7.20 69.80
CA ASN A 465 67.92 -7.86 70.61
C ASN A 465 69.33 -7.68 69.99
N ALA A 466 69.49 -6.72 69.07
CA ALA A 466 70.80 -6.35 68.57
C ALA A 466 71.70 -5.94 69.74
N ARG A 467 72.99 -6.30 69.64
CA ARG A 467 73.94 -6.13 70.73
C ARG A 467 75.01 -5.11 70.39
N SER A 468 75.32 -4.24 71.36
CA SER A 468 76.43 -3.31 71.29
C SER A 468 77.27 -3.47 72.56
N ASP A 469 78.59 -3.61 72.41
CA ASP A 469 79.55 -3.84 73.51
C ASP A 469 79.21 -4.99 74.50
N GLY A 470 78.31 -5.90 74.10
CA GLY A 470 77.88 -7.06 74.90
C GLY A 470 76.47 -6.94 75.48
N ASP A 471 75.87 -5.75 75.45
CA ASP A 471 74.55 -5.47 76.02
C ASP A 471 73.46 -5.55 74.94
N GLU A 472 72.25 -6.01 75.30
CA GLU A 472 71.09 -6.07 74.40
C GLU A 472 70.44 -4.69 74.33
N VAL A 473 70.86 -3.89 73.35
CA VAL A 473 70.45 -2.49 73.20
C VAL A 473 69.39 -2.28 72.10
N GLY A 474 69.22 -3.27 71.22
CA GLY A 474 68.40 -3.17 70.03
C GLY A 474 69.02 -2.31 68.93
N GLY A 475 68.43 -2.31 67.75
CA GLY A 475 68.84 -1.43 66.67
C GLY A 475 67.98 -1.53 65.41
N ALA A 476 68.19 -0.55 64.52
CA ALA A 476 67.63 -0.50 63.17
C ALA A 476 68.75 -0.58 62.14
N TYR A 477 68.53 -1.36 61.08
CA TYR A 477 69.49 -1.62 60.02
C TYR A 477 68.85 -1.25 58.68
N VAL A 478 69.50 -0.38 57.91
CA VAL A 478 69.01 0.12 56.63
C VAL A 478 69.82 -0.49 55.50
N PHE A 479 69.13 -1.02 54.50
CA PHE A 479 69.69 -1.49 53.23
C PHE A 479 69.19 -0.60 52.11
N PHE A 480 70.11 0.07 51.43
CA PHE A 480 69.76 0.90 50.30
C PHE A 480 69.33 0.05 49.11
N GLY A 481 68.29 0.50 48.41
CA GLY A 481 67.71 -0.21 47.29
C GLY A 481 68.69 -0.39 46.11
N PRO A 482 68.44 -1.35 45.21
CA PRO A 482 67.28 -2.25 45.15
C PRO A 482 67.40 -3.46 46.09
N ALA A 483 66.30 -3.80 46.77
CA ALA A 483 66.21 -4.85 47.79
C ALA A 483 66.17 -6.29 47.22
N THR A 484 67.22 -6.71 46.52
CA THR A 484 67.33 -8.03 45.88
C THR A 484 68.60 -8.77 46.30
N GLY A 485 68.50 -10.07 46.59
CA GLY A 485 69.64 -10.91 46.99
C GLY A 485 69.55 -11.47 48.42
N VAL A 486 70.68 -11.93 48.95
CA VAL A 486 70.75 -12.51 50.30
C VAL A 486 71.82 -11.76 51.09
N PHE A 487 71.43 -11.15 52.20
CA PHE A 487 72.29 -10.30 53.02
C PHE A 487 72.17 -10.64 54.49
N ASP A 488 73.24 -10.42 55.24
CA ASP A 488 73.19 -10.41 56.69
C ASP A 488 73.05 -8.97 57.22
N LEU A 489 72.44 -8.77 58.39
CA LEU A 489 72.29 -7.43 59.01
C LEU A 489 73.63 -6.71 59.24
N GLU A 490 74.74 -7.44 59.33
CA GLU A 490 76.09 -6.87 59.42
C GLU A 490 76.54 -6.16 58.13
N ASP A 491 75.88 -6.46 57.01
CA ASP A 491 76.13 -5.86 55.69
C ASP A 491 75.26 -4.62 55.42
N ALA A 492 74.46 -4.17 56.39
CA ALA A 492 73.60 -2.99 56.24
C ALA A 492 74.42 -1.73 55.91
N ASP A 493 73.88 -0.90 55.02
CA ASP A 493 74.51 0.36 54.60
C ASP A 493 74.53 1.40 55.74
N LEU A 494 73.52 1.35 56.63
CA LEU A 494 73.43 2.14 57.84
C LEU A 494 72.92 1.29 59.00
N ALA A 495 73.58 1.39 60.17
CA ALA A 495 73.11 0.81 61.42
C ALA A 495 72.91 1.88 62.50
N ILE A 496 71.80 1.78 63.22
CA ILE A 496 71.42 2.62 64.35
C ILE A 496 71.23 1.73 65.57
N LEU A 497 72.22 1.70 66.47
CA LEU A 497 72.21 0.84 67.65
C LEU A 497 71.78 1.62 68.90
N GLY A 498 71.05 0.98 69.81
CA GLY A 498 70.71 1.58 71.09
C GLY A 498 71.95 1.86 71.97
N ASP A 499 71.77 2.68 72.99
CA ASP A 499 72.83 3.08 73.92
C ASP A 499 72.59 2.60 75.36
N SER A 500 71.48 1.89 75.59
CA SER A 500 71.01 1.47 76.90
C SER A 500 70.57 0.00 76.87
N GLU A 501 71.01 -0.80 77.84
CA GLU A 501 70.60 -2.21 77.96
C GLU A 501 69.07 -2.30 78.19
N GLY A 502 68.40 -3.15 77.40
CA GLY A 502 66.96 -3.43 77.53
C GLY A 502 66.02 -2.38 76.91
N GLU A 503 66.55 -1.45 76.10
CA GLU A 503 65.73 -0.44 75.42
C GLU A 503 64.88 -1.00 74.27
N GLU A 504 65.33 -2.11 73.66
CA GLU A 504 64.69 -2.71 72.48
C GLU A 504 64.54 -1.74 71.31
N LEU A 505 65.57 -0.91 71.05
CA LEU A 505 65.56 0.01 69.90
C LEU A 505 65.32 -0.76 68.58
N GLY A 506 64.56 -0.18 67.66
CA GLY A 506 64.11 -0.86 66.44
C GLY A 506 62.91 -1.77 66.68
N GLY A 507 62.19 -1.62 67.79
CA GLY A 507 60.94 -2.32 68.07
C GLY A 507 59.74 -1.77 67.30
N THR A 508 59.79 -0.50 66.90
CA THR A 508 58.89 0.07 65.89
C THR A 508 59.70 0.99 64.97
N LEU A 509 59.31 1.00 63.70
CA LEU A 509 59.91 1.79 62.63
C LEU A 509 58.78 2.45 61.84
N GLU A 510 58.97 3.70 61.45
CA GLU A 510 58.03 4.46 60.62
C GLU A 510 58.79 5.57 59.90
N GLY A 511 58.39 5.95 58.69
CA GLY A 511 59.11 6.96 57.93
C GLY A 511 58.52 7.21 56.54
N GLY A 512 59.25 7.96 55.71
CA GLY A 512 58.83 8.25 54.34
C GLY A 512 57.90 9.47 54.20
N GLN A 513 57.78 10.28 55.25
CA GLN A 513 57.02 11.52 55.28
C GLN A 513 57.91 12.65 55.81
N ASP A 514 57.64 13.87 55.36
CA ASP A 514 58.37 15.08 55.74
C ASP A 514 57.76 15.69 57.03
N LEU A 515 58.42 15.47 58.17
CA LEU A 515 57.97 15.92 59.49
C LEU A 515 58.41 17.34 59.80
N ASP A 516 59.52 17.83 59.22
CA ASP A 516 60.04 19.17 59.48
C ASP A 516 59.70 20.21 58.40
N GLY A 517 59.17 19.76 57.26
CA GLY A 517 58.70 20.57 56.14
C GLY A 517 59.81 21.01 55.18
N ASP A 518 60.97 20.33 55.17
CA ASP A 518 62.12 20.68 54.34
C ASP A 518 62.11 20.03 52.94
N GLY A 519 61.16 19.14 52.69
CA GLY A 519 60.97 18.38 51.44
C GLY A 519 61.64 17.01 51.41
N SER A 520 62.34 16.63 52.49
CA SER A 520 63.05 15.36 52.64
C SER A 520 62.22 14.36 53.43
N ALA A 521 62.38 13.07 53.16
CA ALA A 521 61.70 12.05 53.94
C ALA A 521 62.40 11.83 55.29
N ASP A 522 61.64 11.93 56.38
CA ASP A 522 62.13 11.67 57.73
C ASP A 522 61.75 10.28 58.20
N PHE A 523 62.41 9.81 59.26
CA PHE A 523 62.05 8.54 59.87
C PHE A 523 62.28 8.45 61.38
N LEU A 524 61.57 7.50 61.96
CA LEU A 524 61.49 7.24 63.38
C LEU A 524 62.06 5.86 63.68
N VAL A 525 62.90 5.81 64.70
CA VAL A 525 63.32 4.55 65.32
C VAL A 525 62.92 4.61 66.78
N SER A 526 62.06 3.70 67.22
CA SER A 526 61.63 3.66 68.61
C SER A 526 62.13 2.42 69.34
N GLY A 527 62.33 2.61 70.65
CA GLY A 527 62.51 1.55 71.62
C GLY A 527 61.37 1.65 72.62
N CYS A 528 60.40 0.73 72.51
CA CYS A 528 59.26 0.64 73.42
C CYS A 528 59.75 0.48 74.87
N ALA A 529 60.83 -0.29 75.06
CA ALA A 529 61.26 -0.92 76.30
C ALA A 529 60.11 -1.69 76.96
N PRO A 530 60.27 -2.99 77.27
CA PRO A 530 59.16 -3.77 77.80
C PRO A 530 58.77 -3.21 79.16
N VAL A 531 57.47 -3.25 79.51
CA VAL A 531 56.89 -2.85 80.82
C VAL A 531 57.45 -3.61 82.05
N THR A 532 58.50 -4.41 81.84
CA THR A 532 59.22 -5.19 82.85
C THR A 532 60.68 -4.76 82.98
N ALA A 533 61.16 -3.84 82.13
CA ALA A 533 62.51 -3.30 82.15
C ALA A 533 62.60 -2.21 83.23
N SER A 534 63.30 -2.52 84.32
CA SER A 534 63.37 -1.69 85.53
C SER A 534 64.12 -0.37 85.39
N ASP A 535 64.40 0.12 84.17
CA ASP A 535 65.24 1.31 83.94
C ASP A 535 64.89 2.11 82.66
N SER A 536 63.76 1.85 81.97
CA SER A 536 63.39 2.61 80.75
C SER A 536 61.92 3.04 80.70
N ALA A 537 61.68 4.24 80.16
CA ALA A 537 60.37 4.85 79.94
C ALA A 537 59.86 4.66 78.49
N GLY A 538 60.66 4.00 77.65
CA GLY A 538 60.52 4.00 76.20
C GLY A 538 60.86 5.35 75.56
N ARG A 539 61.29 5.33 74.30
CA ARG A 539 61.55 6.55 73.52
C ARG A 539 61.37 6.37 72.01
N VAL A 540 61.10 7.48 71.33
CA VAL A 540 61.08 7.62 69.88
C VAL A 540 62.21 8.57 69.47
N LEU A 541 63.06 8.11 68.56
CA LEU A 541 64.14 8.91 67.96
C LEU A 541 63.70 9.37 66.57
N LEU A 542 63.76 10.67 66.31
CA LEU A 542 63.52 11.26 64.99
C LEU A 542 64.85 11.54 64.31
N PHE A 543 65.03 10.98 63.12
CA PHE A 543 66.13 11.29 62.20
C PHE A 543 65.57 12.04 61.01
N LEU A 544 66.11 13.23 60.74
CA LEU A 544 65.70 14.04 59.60
C LEU A 544 66.48 13.61 58.35
N GLY A 545 65.79 13.51 57.22
CA GLY A 545 66.38 13.15 55.93
C GLY A 545 67.20 14.28 55.28
N PRO A 546 67.95 13.99 54.21
CA PRO A 546 68.37 12.65 53.78
C PRO A 546 69.52 12.11 54.67
N VAL A 547 69.49 10.82 54.99
CA VAL A 547 70.54 10.18 55.79
C VAL A 547 71.51 9.39 54.91
N THR A 548 72.76 9.87 54.85
CA THR A 548 73.85 9.25 54.06
C THR A 548 75.01 8.74 54.92
N ALA A 549 74.87 8.80 56.26
CA ALA A 549 75.87 8.29 57.18
C ALA A 549 75.85 6.75 57.22
N ALA A 550 77.00 6.11 57.40
CA ALA A 550 77.11 4.66 57.51
C ALA A 550 76.76 4.10 58.91
N SER A 551 76.67 4.98 59.92
CA SER A 551 76.29 4.60 61.29
C SER A 551 75.76 5.82 62.03
N LEU A 552 74.67 5.65 62.77
CA LEU A 552 74.14 6.66 63.67
C LEU A 552 73.96 6.08 65.08
N THR A 553 73.91 6.96 66.07
CA THR A 553 73.65 6.63 67.46
C THR A 553 72.43 7.41 67.96
N PRO A 554 71.84 7.07 69.11
CA PRO A 554 70.71 7.82 69.65
C PRO A 554 71.03 9.30 69.90
N SER A 555 72.30 9.64 70.14
CA SER A 555 72.73 11.03 70.27
C SER A 555 72.76 11.83 68.96
N ASP A 556 72.68 11.17 67.81
CA ASP A 556 72.61 11.81 66.50
C ASP A 556 71.17 12.11 66.07
N ALA A 557 70.17 11.66 66.84
CA ALA A 557 68.76 11.94 66.57
C ALA A 557 68.48 13.46 66.64
N SER A 558 67.75 13.96 65.65
CA SER A 558 67.31 15.36 65.59
C SER A 558 66.37 15.70 66.75
N ALA A 559 65.52 14.76 67.16
CA ALA A 559 64.70 14.87 68.36
C ALA A 559 64.53 13.52 69.06
N THR A 560 64.27 13.56 70.37
CA THR A 560 63.95 12.39 71.18
C THR A 560 62.68 12.65 71.99
N PHE A 561 61.70 11.77 71.86
CA PHE A 561 60.44 11.81 72.62
C PHE A 561 60.44 10.65 73.61
N SER A 562 60.46 10.94 74.91
CA SER A 562 60.57 9.91 75.96
C SER A 562 59.38 9.96 76.92
N GLY A 563 59.07 8.81 77.52
CA GLY A 563 58.14 8.74 78.64
C GLY A 563 58.64 9.51 79.86
N SER A 564 57.71 9.92 80.73
CA SER A 564 57.97 10.71 81.92
C SER A 564 58.29 9.88 83.16
N ALA A 565 57.85 8.61 83.17
CA ALA A 565 58.06 7.64 84.24
C ALA A 565 58.57 6.31 83.68
N GLN A 566 59.17 5.53 84.57
CA GLN A 566 59.47 4.13 84.31
C GLN A 566 58.18 3.38 83.94
N ASP A 567 58.29 2.43 83.01
CA ASP A 567 57.18 1.60 82.51
C ASP A 567 56.15 2.30 81.60
N ASP A 568 56.29 3.60 81.27
CA ASP A 568 55.39 4.32 80.35
C ASP A 568 55.28 3.67 78.95
N ALA A 569 56.33 2.93 78.56
CA ALA A 569 56.46 2.22 77.29
C ALA A 569 56.23 3.15 76.08
N THR A 570 56.83 4.33 76.09
CA THR A 570 56.64 5.32 75.01
C THR A 570 57.26 4.82 73.71
N GLY A 571 56.50 4.87 72.61
CA GLY A 571 56.98 4.52 71.28
C GLY A 571 56.75 3.07 70.87
N CYS A 572 55.96 2.27 71.60
CA CYS A 572 55.59 0.91 71.16
C CYS A 572 54.70 0.87 69.91
N ALA A 573 54.10 2.00 69.56
CA ALA A 573 53.45 2.23 68.29
C ALA A 573 53.68 3.70 67.92
N VAL A 574 54.09 3.92 66.69
CA VAL A 574 54.21 5.25 66.08
C VAL A 574 53.47 5.26 64.76
N ALA A 575 52.98 6.42 64.36
CA ALA A 575 52.43 6.64 63.04
C ALA A 575 52.74 8.07 62.60
N ILE A 576 52.97 8.25 61.31
CA ILE A 576 53.16 9.57 60.69
C ILE A 576 52.07 9.78 59.65
N GLY A 577 51.53 11.00 59.59
CA GLY A 577 50.59 11.40 58.55
C GLY A 577 49.95 12.75 58.86
N ASP A 578 49.43 13.42 57.84
CA ASP A 578 48.77 14.71 58.00
C ASP A 578 47.35 14.52 58.59
N THR A 579 47.16 14.89 59.87
CA THR A 579 45.85 14.81 60.54
C THR A 579 45.09 16.14 60.53
N THR A 580 45.71 17.21 60.04
CA THR A 580 45.16 18.57 60.02
C THR A 580 44.83 19.08 58.61
N ASP A 581 45.21 18.35 57.57
CA ASP A 581 45.09 18.71 56.14
C ASP A 581 45.83 20.03 55.83
N ASP A 582 46.97 20.27 56.48
CA ASP A 582 47.79 21.47 56.27
C ASP A 582 49.03 21.23 55.39
N GLY A 583 49.23 20.00 54.94
CA GLY A 583 50.31 19.59 54.04
C GLY A 583 51.63 19.28 54.75
N LEU A 584 51.65 19.28 56.09
CA LEU A 584 52.79 18.83 56.89
C LEU A 584 52.41 17.55 57.64
N ALA A 585 53.36 16.64 57.78
CA ALA A 585 53.09 15.40 58.49
C ALA A 585 53.03 15.64 60.01
N ASP A 586 52.06 14.99 60.67
CA ASP A 586 51.95 14.95 62.13
C ASP A 586 52.57 13.66 62.68
N LEU A 587 53.08 13.74 63.91
CA LEU A 587 53.62 12.59 64.63
C LEU A 587 52.61 12.09 65.67
N ILE A 588 52.26 10.81 65.61
CA ILE A 588 51.43 10.13 66.60
C ILE A 588 52.29 9.12 67.39
N VAL A 589 52.33 9.26 68.71
CA VAL A 589 53.11 8.39 69.61
C VAL A 589 52.20 7.68 70.60
N GLY A 590 52.19 6.35 70.56
CA GLY A 590 51.54 5.50 71.55
C GLY A 590 52.46 5.21 72.74
N ALA A 591 51.92 5.31 73.95
CA ALA A 591 52.59 4.98 75.21
C ALA A 591 51.62 4.17 76.10
N PRO A 592 51.48 2.85 75.87
CA PRO A 592 50.47 2.03 76.53
C PRO A 592 50.64 1.87 78.04
N GLY A 593 51.82 2.13 78.60
CA GLY A 593 52.10 2.01 80.03
C GLY A 593 51.92 3.30 80.84
N VAL A 594 51.53 4.42 80.20
CA VAL A 594 51.37 5.70 80.91
C VAL A 594 50.26 5.65 81.97
N ASP A 595 50.60 6.11 83.18
CA ASP A 595 49.69 6.28 84.32
C ASP A 595 48.92 7.61 84.27
N SER A 596 47.85 7.69 83.46
CA SER A 596 46.98 8.86 83.32
C SER A 596 45.71 8.75 84.17
N GLY A 597 45.87 8.83 85.49
CA GLY A 597 44.79 8.85 86.47
C GLY A 597 44.44 7.50 87.10
N VAL A 598 44.85 6.38 86.48
CA VAL A 598 44.91 5.01 87.04
C VAL A 598 46.15 4.30 86.48
N THR A 599 46.56 3.18 87.07
CA THR A 599 47.75 2.42 86.63
C THR A 599 47.58 1.84 85.23
N ASP A 600 48.57 2.01 84.36
CA ASP A 600 48.71 1.47 82.99
C ASP A 600 47.49 1.70 82.07
N ASN A 601 46.81 2.85 82.15
CA ASN A 601 45.69 3.12 81.22
C ASN A 601 46.13 3.61 79.84
N GLY A 602 47.42 3.88 79.67
CA GLY A 602 48.04 4.24 78.41
C GLY A 602 47.64 5.62 77.91
N SER A 603 48.35 6.10 76.90
CA SER A 603 48.07 7.37 76.23
C SER A 603 48.54 7.35 74.77
N VAL A 604 47.91 8.21 73.96
CA VAL A 604 48.33 8.50 72.59
C VAL A 604 48.53 10.01 72.50
N TYR A 605 49.70 10.42 72.02
CA TYR A 605 50.07 11.81 71.85
C TYR A 605 50.07 12.13 70.36
N ILE A 606 49.47 13.26 69.98
CA ILE A 606 49.49 13.78 68.59
C ILE A 606 50.27 15.08 68.64
N LEU A 607 51.30 15.18 67.80
CA LEU A 607 52.14 16.36 67.65
C LEU A 607 51.93 16.87 66.23
N HIS A 608 51.33 18.05 66.11
CA HIS A 608 51.12 18.65 64.80
C HIS A 608 52.41 19.18 64.19
N GLY A 609 52.60 18.96 62.89
CA GLY A 609 53.75 19.44 62.12
C GLY A 609 53.86 20.97 62.05
N PRO A 610 55.05 21.54 61.77
CA PRO A 610 56.32 20.83 61.62
C PRO A 610 56.91 20.45 62.99
N VAL A 611 57.38 19.21 63.11
CA VAL A 611 57.97 18.67 64.33
C VAL A 611 59.42 19.14 64.44
N SER A 612 59.64 20.24 65.17
CA SER A 612 60.97 20.77 65.46
C SER A 612 61.39 20.53 66.92
N THR A 613 62.70 20.60 67.19
CA THR A 613 63.35 20.34 68.50
C THR A 613 62.87 21.22 69.67
N ALA A 614 61.87 22.09 69.47
CA ALA A 614 61.29 22.99 70.47
C ALA A 614 59.93 22.53 71.03
N ALA A 615 59.39 21.39 70.57
CA ALA A 615 58.01 20.98 70.86
C ALA A 615 57.80 20.15 72.16
N PHE A 616 58.86 19.81 72.91
CA PHE A 616 58.74 19.17 74.23
C PHE A 616 59.67 19.89 75.25
N SER A 617 59.07 20.67 76.17
CA SER A 617 59.72 21.13 77.41
C SER A 617 58.79 20.99 78.59
#